data_AF-A0A6I7NBS5-F1
#
_entry.id   AF-A0A6I7NBS5-F1
#
_cell.length_a   1.000
_cell.length_b   1.000
_cell.length_c   1.000
_cell.angle_alpha   90.00
_cell.angle_beta   90.00
_cell.angle_gamma   90.00
#
_symmetry.space_group_name_H-M   'P 1'
#
loop_
_entity.id
_entity.type
_entity.pdbx_description
1 polymer ?
#
loop_
_entity_poly.entity_id
_entity_poly.type
_entity_poly.pdbx_seq_one_letter_code
_entity_poly.pdbx_strand_id
1 'polypeptide(L)'
;MIAFSYVLLAVAASFFCFWLWPRRQRCRPGAQGAVTAALVALVLVILSSGLHVLGLAGLDNDAVEHSQRIFGLSAQVMTLPLLGLVCFYLAHNLQWSPPTWAKVILGLMAFFELSRYLEQQIAYQWLVNLIGIAALLAACAINWRGQRLLSLLGAVAITSVLLPAWFATQVPLSALMDVDPNASWLLPGLVALCLMVGLLAEQAHNRENAPDADNREE
;
A
#
# COMPACT_ATOMS: atom_id res chain seq x y z
N MET A 1 21.30 2.14 13.32
CA MET A 1 19.84 2.20 13.58
C MET A 1 19.05 2.32 12.28
N ILE A 2 19.45 3.19 11.33
CA ILE A 2 18.75 3.38 10.05
C ILE A 2 18.70 2.10 9.20
N ALA A 3 19.84 1.43 8.98
CA ALA A 3 19.90 0.16 8.23
C ALA A 3 18.97 -0.92 8.81
N PHE A 4 18.86 -1.00 10.14
CA PHE A 4 17.99 -1.96 10.82
C PHE A 4 16.51 -1.70 10.49
N SER A 5 16.07 -0.44 10.43
CA SER A 5 14.70 -0.09 10.03
C SER A 5 14.38 -0.56 8.62
N TYR A 6 15.29 -0.39 7.66
CA TYR A 6 15.10 -0.84 6.28
C TYR A 6 15.12 -2.36 6.14
N VAL A 7 16.01 -3.05 6.87
CA VAL A 7 15.98 -4.52 6.94
C VAL A 7 14.63 -4.99 7.48
N LEU A 8 14.15 -4.38 8.56
CA LEU A 8 12.88 -4.76 9.17
C LEU A 8 11.69 -4.48 8.24
N LEU A 9 11.73 -3.37 7.47
CA LEU A 9 10.72 -3.06 6.45
C LEU A 9 10.71 -4.11 5.34
N ALA A 10 11.87 -4.46 4.79
CA ALA A 10 12.02 -5.45 3.74
C ALA A 10 11.52 -6.83 4.21
N VAL A 11 11.91 -7.24 5.41
CA VAL A 11 11.52 -8.54 6.00
C VAL A 11 10.02 -8.57 6.30
N ALA A 12 9.46 -7.51 6.90
CA ALA A 12 8.03 -7.42 7.19
C ALA A 12 7.20 -7.45 5.90
N ALA A 13 7.57 -6.65 4.90
CA ALA A 13 6.89 -6.65 3.60
C ALA A 13 6.99 -8.02 2.92
N SER A 14 8.15 -8.68 2.97
CA SER A 14 8.34 -10.04 2.43
C SER A 14 7.45 -11.05 3.14
N PHE A 15 7.39 -11.03 4.47
CA PHE A 15 6.51 -11.87 5.28
C PHE A 15 5.05 -11.69 4.88
N PHE A 16 4.57 -10.45 4.75
CA PHE A 16 3.19 -10.18 4.31
C PHE A 16 2.94 -10.59 2.87
N CYS A 17 3.94 -10.48 1.99
CA CYS A 17 3.85 -10.97 0.61
C CYS A 17 3.60 -12.50 0.60
N PHE A 18 4.39 -13.26 1.37
CA PHE A 18 4.20 -14.71 1.53
C PHE A 18 2.87 -15.06 2.21
N TRP A 19 2.42 -14.28 3.18
CA TRP A 19 1.19 -14.52 3.91
C TRP A 19 -0.09 -14.20 3.12
N LEU A 20 -0.06 -13.14 2.29
CA LEU A 20 -1.17 -12.76 1.41
C LEU A 20 -1.28 -13.67 0.17
N TRP A 21 -0.19 -14.33 -0.23
CA TRP A 21 -0.17 -15.16 -1.43
C TRP A 21 -1.18 -16.32 -1.42
N PRO A 22 -1.29 -17.16 -0.37
CA PRO A 22 -2.34 -18.17 -0.28
C PRO A 22 -3.75 -17.58 -0.23
N ARG A 23 -3.93 -16.39 0.38
CA ARG A 23 -5.23 -15.72 0.48
C ARG A 23 -5.73 -15.26 -0.89
N ARG A 24 -4.82 -14.78 -1.74
CA ARG A 24 -5.12 -14.45 -3.15
C ARG A 24 -5.79 -15.61 -3.89
N GLN A 25 -5.31 -16.84 -3.68
CA GLN A 25 -5.81 -18.02 -4.41
C GLN A 25 -7.23 -18.44 -3.99
N ARG A 26 -7.69 -18.02 -2.80
CA ARG A 26 -9.01 -18.38 -2.26
C ARG A 26 -10.10 -17.37 -2.66
N CYS A 27 -9.73 -16.21 -3.16
CA CYS A 27 -10.66 -15.12 -3.50
C CYS A 27 -11.20 -15.25 -4.93
N ARG A 28 -12.43 -14.78 -5.19
CA ARG A 28 -12.95 -14.59 -6.56
C ARG A 28 -12.05 -13.71 -7.42
N PRO A 29 -12.15 -13.76 -8.76
CA PRO A 29 -11.30 -13.00 -9.68
C PRO A 29 -11.20 -11.50 -9.36
N GLY A 30 -12.32 -10.89 -8.94
CA GLY A 30 -12.37 -9.48 -8.57
C GLY A 30 -11.59 -9.14 -7.29
N ALA A 31 -11.72 -9.93 -6.22
CA ALA A 31 -10.95 -9.74 -4.99
C ALA A 31 -9.49 -10.21 -5.16
N GLN A 32 -9.25 -11.23 -5.98
CA GLN A 32 -7.93 -11.72 -6.36
C GLN A 32 -7.11 -10.61 -7.03
N GLY A 33 -7.71 -9.83 -7.93
CA GLY A 33 -7.08 -8.66 -8.56
C GLY A 33 -6.64 -7.61 -7.53
N ALA A 34 -7.48 -7.32 -6.54
CA ALA A 34 -7.15 -6.37 -5.47
C ALA A 34 -6.00 -6.90 -4.59
N VAL A 35 -5.98 -8.18 -4.26
CA VAL A 35 -4.85 -8.77 -3.52
C VAL A 35 -3.57 -8.76 -4.36
N THR A 36 -3.64 -8.98 -5.69
CA THR A 36 -2.45 -8.81 -6.55
C THR A 36 -1.92 -7.39 -6.57
N ALA A 37 -2.80 -6.39 -6.59
CA ALA A 37 -2.41 -4.99 -6.51
C ALA A 37 -1.66 -4.68 -5.20
N ALA A 38 -2.13 -5.23 -4.08
CA ALA A 38 -1.43 -5.11 -2.79
C ALA A 38 -0.06 -5.80 -2.81
N LEU A 39 0.05 -6.99 -3.41
CA LEU A 39 1.34 -7.68 -3.56
C LEU A 39 2.34 -6.86 -4.39
N VAL A 40 1.89 -6.20 -5.46
CA VAL A 40 2.74 -5.30 -6.26
C VAL A 40 3.25 -4.13 -5.43
N ALA A 41 2.38 -3.50 -4.64
CA ALA A 41 2.79 -2.43 -3.72
C ALA A 41 3.85 -2.92 -2.71
N LEU A 42 3.68 -4.13 -2.16
CA LEU A 42 4.66 -4.72 -1.25
C LEU A 42 5.99 -5.05 -1.93
N VAL A 43 5.97 -5.55 -3.17
CA VAL A 43 7.20 -5.78 -3.93
C VAL A 43 7.97 -4.48 -4.16
N LEU A 44 7.28 -3.36 -4.45
CA LEU A 44 7.95 -2.06 -4.57
C LEU A 44 8.62 -1.64 -3.25
N VAL A 45 7.95 -1.83 -2.11
CA VAL A 45 8.54 -1.57 -0.79
C VAL A 45 9.75 -2.48 -0.52
N ILE A 46 9.67 -3.76 -0.85
CA ILE A 46 10.77 -4.73 -0.68
C ILE A 46 11.98 -4.31 -1.53
N LEU A 47 11.76 -3.95 -2.80
CA LEU A 47 12.83 -3.53 -3.70
C LEU A 47 13.48 -2.24 -3.21
N SER A 48 12.68 -1.23 -2.88
CA SER A 48 13.18 0.06 -2.36
C SER A 48 13.98 -0.12 -1.05
N SER A 49 13.40 -0.81 -0.06
CA SER A 49 14.07 -1.00 1.23
C SER A 49 15.29 -1.92 1.12
N GLY A 50 15.24 -2.96 0.30
CA GLY A 50 16.36 -3.87 0.05
C GLY A 50 17.54 -3.17 -0.64
N LEU A 51 17.28 -2.30 -1.62
CA LEU A 51 18.31 -1.51 -2.29
C LEU A 51 18.95 -0.47 -1.34
N HIS A 52 18.17 0.16 -0.45
CA HIS A 52 18.72 0.98 0.63
C HIS A 52 19.66 0.19 1.55
N VAL A 53 19.32 -1.06 1.89
CA VAL A 53 20.20 -1.94 2.68
C VAL A 53 21.51 -2.24 1.95
N LEU A 54 21.45 -2.49 0.64
CA LEU A 54 22.66 -2.73 -0.18
C LEU A 54 23.57 -1.49 -0.24
N GLY A 55 22.99 -0.31 -0.46
CA GLY A 55 23.74 0.96 -0.43
C GLY A 55 24.39 1.21 0.93
N LEU A 56 23.64 1.01 2.03
CA LEU A 56 24.16 1.15 3.39
C LEU A 56 25.22 0.10 3.77
N ALA A 57 25.24 -1.06 3.11
CA ALA A 57 26.26 -2.08 3.27
C ALA A 57 27.56 -1.79 2.51
N GLY A 58 27.63 -0.66 1.78
CA GLY A 58 28.80 -0.28 0.99
C GLY A 58 28.92 -1.01 -0.35
N LEU A 59 27.85 -1.68 -0.81
CA LEU A 59 27.76 -2.27 -2.16
C LEU A 59 27.21 -1.27 -3.18
N ASP A 60 27.54 0.00 -2.99
CA ASP A 60 27.02 1.10 -3.79
C ASP A 60 27.75 1.16 -5.14
N ASN A 61 26.95 1.06 -6.21
CA ASN A 61 27.38 1.12 -7.60
C ASN A 61 26.32 1.94 -8.35
N ASP A 62 26.69 2.58 -9.46
CA ASP A 62 25.75 3.37 -10.28
C ASP A 62 24.45 2.62 -10.62
N ALA A 63 24.53 1.30 -10.82
CA ALA A 63 23.37 0.45 -11.07
C ALA A 63 22.43 0.32 -9.87
N VAL A 64 22.97 0.25 -8.65
CA VAL A 64 22.20 0.15 -7.39
C VAL A 64 21.54 1.49 -7.10
N GLU A 65 22.27 2.60 -7.21
CA GLU A 65 21.74 3.95 -7.02
C GLU A 65 20.61 4.24 -8.02
N HIS A 66 20.82 3.94 -9.31
CA HIS A 66 19.81 4.17 -10.33
C HIS A 66 18.56 3.30 -10.12
N SER A 67 18.75 2.02 -9.79
CA SER A 67 17.66 1.11 -9.45
C SER A 67 16.89 1.65 -8.24
N GLN A 68 17.61 2.15 -7.24
CA GLN A 68 16.99 2.65 -6.03
C GLN A 68 16.15 3.89 -6.29
N ARG A 69 16.63 4.79 -7.13
CA ARG A 69 15.88 5.97 -7.54
C ARG A 69 14.58 5.60 -8.24
N ILE A 70 14.60 4.61 -9.12
CA ILE A 70 13.41 4.14 -9.84
C ILE A 70 12.41 3.47 -8.88
N PHE A 71 12.86 2.47 -8.11
CA PHE A 71 11.98 1.71 -7.24
C PHE A 71 11.54 2.50 -6.01
N GLY A 72 12.39 3.37 -5.46
CA GLY A 72 12.06 4.29 -4.38
C GLY A 72 10.97 5.28 -4.77
N LEU A 73 11.11 5.94 -5.93
CA LEU A 73 10.08 6.86 -6.45
C LEU A 73 8.77 6.11 -6.74
N SER A 74 8.87 4.93 -7.36
CA SER A 74 7.70 4.09 -7.64
C SER A 74 7.00 3.67 -6.36
N ALA A 75 7.74 3.28 -5.32
CA ALA A 75 7.18 2.88 -4.04
C ALA A 75 6.51 4.07 -3.33
N GLN A 76 7.16 5.25 -3.31
CA GLN A 76 6.64 6.48 -2.72
C GLN A 76 5.32 6.93 -3.37
N VAL A 77 5.23 6.83 -4.71
CA VAL A 77 4.06 7.29 -5.46
C VAL A 77 2.96 6.25 -5.48
N MET A 78 3.27 4.95 -5.59
CA MET A 78 2.25 3.92 -5.86
C MET A 78 1.80 3.14 -4.63
N THR A 79 2.60 3.02 -3.57
CA THR A 79 2.31 2.08 -2.47
C THR A 79 1.03 2.46 -1.72
N LEU A 80 0.93 3.71 -1.26
CA LEU A 80 -0.24 4.18 -0.51
C LEU A 80 -1.53 4.24 -1.33
N PRO A 81 -1.57 4.80 -2.55
CA PRO A 81 -2.80 4.81 -3.34
C PRO A 81 -3.24 3.39 -3.73
N LEU A 82 -2.31 2.48 -4.04
CA LEU A 82 -2.68 1.10 -4.34
C LEU A 82 -3.26 0.39 -3.12
N LEU A 83 -2.58 0.44 -1.96
CA LEU A 83 -3.08 -0.22 -0.75
C LEU A 83 -4.40 0.39 -0.26
N GLY A 84 -4.53 1.72 -0.31
CA GLY A 84 -5.77 2.43 0.01
C GLY A 84 -6.93 2.03 -0.91
N LEU A 85 -6.71 1.98 -2.23
CA LEU A 85 -7.70 1.53 -3.21
C LEU A 85 -8.05 0.06 -3.02
N VAL A 86 -7.09 -0.82 -2.73
CA VAL A 86 -7.36 -2.23 -2.44
C VAL A 86 -8.26 -2.39 -1.23
N CYS A 87 -7.95 -1.68 -0.13
CA CYS A 87 -8.81 -1.67 1.06
C CYS A 87 -10.23 -1.19 0.72
N PHE A 88 -10.35 -0.12 -0.08
CA PHE A 88 -11.64 0.41 -0.51
C PHE A 88 -12.43 -0.60 -1.36
N TYR A 89 -11.79 -1.21 -2.36
CA TYR A 89 -12.42 -2.19 -3.23
C TYR A 89 -12.88 -3.43 -2.47
N LEU A 90 -12.04 -3.96 -1.58
CA LEU A 90 -12.41 -5.13 -0.77
C LEU A 90 -13.52 -4.78 0.24
N ALA A 91 -13.48 -3.60 0.87
CA ALA A 91 -14.53 -3.15 1.78
C ALA A 91 -15.89 -3.02 1.08
N HIS A 92 -15.91 -2.47 -0.13
CA HIS A 92 -17.11 -2.23 -0.94
C HIS A 92 -17.49 -3.45 -1.82
N ASN A 93 -16.77 -4.56 -1.72
CA ASN A 93 -16.99 -5.76 -2.54
C ASN A 93 -16.99 -5.48 -4.06
N LEU A 94 -16.12 -4.57 -4.50
CA LEU A 94 -15.98 -4.20 -5.92
C LEU A 94 -15.06 -5.19 -6.63
N GLN A 95 -15.28 -5.35 -7.94
CA GLN A 95 -14.45 -6.20 -8.77
C GLN A 95 -13.22 -5.44 -9.27
N TRP A 96 -12.03 -5.92 -8.91
CA TRP A 96 -10.79 -5.41 -9.49
C TRP A 96 -10.52 -6.08 -10.84
N SER A 97 -10.77 -5.35 -11.92
CA SER A 97 -10.58 -5.84 -13.29
C SER A 97 -9.23 -5.39 -13.88
N PRO A 98 -8.64 -6.13 -14.84
CA PRO A 98 -7.44 -5.67 -15.55
C PRO A 98 -7.59 -4.28 -16.20
N PRO A 99 -8.75 -3.91 -16.79
CA PRO A 99 -8.99 -2.53 -17.23
C PRO A 99 -8.91 -1.49 -16.12
N THR A 100 -9.37 -1.81 -14.91
CA THR A 100 -9.26 -0.92 -13.74
C THR A 100 -7.79 -0.65 -13.41
N TRP A 101 -6.95 -1.69 -13.42
CA TRP A 101 -5.51 -1.58 -13.21
C TRP A 101 -4.85 -0.62 -14.20
N ALA A 102 -5.11 -0.82 -15.50
CA ALA A 102 -4.56 0.03 -16.55
C ALA A 102 -4.98 1.50 -16.41
N LYS A 103 -6.25 1.76 -16.07
CA LYS A 103 -6.76 3.12 -15.85
C LYS A 103 -6.06 3.82 -14.68
N VAL A 104 -5.82 3.11 -13.58
CA VAL A 104 -5.11 3.66 -12.40
C VAL A 104 -3.68 4.03 -12.78
N ILE A 105 -2.94 3.13 -13.44
CA ILE A 105 -1.56 3.38 -13.85
C ILE A 105 -1.48 4.52 -14.86
N LEU A 106 -2.32 4.51 -15.90
CA LEU A 106 -2.35 5.57 -16.91
C LEU A 106 -2.72 6.92 -16.31
N GLY A 107 -3.68 6.97 -15.38
CA GLY A 107 -4.02 8.18 -14.65
C GLY A 107 -2.84 8.69 -13.84
N LEU A 108 -2.20 7.84 -13.04
CA LEU A 108 -1.02 8.20 -12.27
C LEU A 108 0.11 8.73 -13.17
N MET A 109 0.41 8.06 -14.28
CA MET A 109 1.45 8.51 -15.23
C MET A 109 1.08 9.83 -15.92
N ALA A 110 -0.15 9.99 -16.40
CA ALA A 110 -0.58 11.21 -17.08
C ALA A 110 -0.53 12.43 -16.14
N PHE A 111 -1.02 12.27 -14.90
CA PHE A 111 -0.94 13.34 -13.90
C PHE A 111 0.49 13.58 -13.41
N PHE A 112 1.33 12.54 -13.35
CA PHE A 112 2.75 12.71 -13.07
C PHE A 112 3.42 13.57 -14.14
N GLU A 113 3.21 13.25 -15.42
CA GLU A 113 3.75 14.03 -16.55
C GLU A 113 3.24 15.46 -16.58
N LEU A 114 1.94 15.67 -16.30
CA LEU A 114 1.37 17.00 -16.17
C LEU A 114 2.02 17.77 -15.01
N SER A 115 2.20 17.13 -13.86
CA SER A 115 2.86 17.75 -12.71
C SER A 115 4.33 18.09 -12.99
N ARG A 116 5.01 17.28 -13.81
CA ARG A 116 6.37 17.53 -14.25
C ARG A 116 6.43 18.75 -15.16
N TYR A 117 5.49 18.88 -16.09
CA TYR A 117 5.39 20.03 -16.98
C TYR A 117 5.07 21.34 -16.24
N LEU A 118 4.25 21.27 -15.18
CA LEU A 118 3.87 22.42 -14.35
C LEU A 118 4.84 22.70 -13.19
N GLU A 119 5.93 21.92 -13.05
CA GLU A 119 6.89 21.99 -11.93
C GLU A 119 6.24 21.77 -10.54
N GLN A 120 5.12 21.04 -10.47
CA GLN A 120 4.32 20.79 -9.26
C GLN A 120 4.46 19.34 -8.74
N GLN A 121 5.64 18.73 -8.88
CA GLN A 121 5.87 17.32 -8.54
C GLN A 121 5.59 17.01 -7.06
N ILE A 122 6.01 17.88 -6.14
CA ILE A 122 5.77 17.71 -4.69
C ILE A 122 4.26 17.73 -4.40
N ALA A 123 3.53 18.66 -5.02
CA ALA A 123 2.08 18.74 -4.85
C ALA A 123 1.37 17.50 -5.39
N TYR A 124 1.83 16.96 -6.53
CA TYR A 124 1.34 15.69 -7.07
C TYR A 124 1.56 14.52 -6.11
N GLN A 125 2.76 14.39 -5.54
CA GLN A 125 3.04 13.30 -4.61
C GLN A 125 2.17 13.37 -3.34
N TRP A 126 1.95 14.57 -2.80
CA TRP A 126 1.00 14.79 -1.71
C TRP A 126 -0.42 14.40 -2.11
N LEU A 127 -0.89 14.88 -3.26
CA LEU A 127 -2.23 14.60 -3.76
C LEU A 127 -2.48 13.10 -3.91
N VAL A 128 -1.54 12.35 -4.51
CA VAL A 128 -1.66 10.91 -4.71
C VAL A 128 -1.68 10.16 -3.38
N ASN A 129 -0.81 10.53 -2.43
CA ASN A 129 -0.81 9.94 -1.09
C ASN A 129 -2.11 10.25 -0.32
N LEU A 130 -2.62 11.48 -0.42
CA LEU A 130 -3.91 11.87 0.17
C LEU A 130 -5.09 11.12 -0.43
N ILE A 131 -5.08 10.83 -1.75
CA ILE A 131 -6.09 9.98 -2.39
C ILE A 131 -6.04 8.56 -1.79
N GLY A 132 -4.85 7.99 -1.59
CA GLY A 132 -4.68 6.70 -0.92
C GLY A 132 -5.23 6.69 0.51
N ILE A 133 -4.94 7.74 1.28
CA ILE A 133 -5.48 7.93 2.64
C ILE A 133 -7.00 8.09 2.63
N ALA A 134 -7.55 8.84 1.67
CA ALA A 134 -8.99 9.02 1.53
C ALA A 134 -9.69 7.70 1.22
N ALA A 135 -9.12 6.88 0.33
CA ALA A 135 -9.64 5.53 0.03
C ALA A 135 -9.60 4.63 1.27
N LEU A 136 -8.52 4.69 2.05
CA LEU A 136 -8.38 3.96 3.30
C LEU A 136 -9.40 4.41 4.37
N LEU A 137 -9.60 5.72 4.51
CA LEU A 137 -10.63 6.29 5.40
C LEU A 137 -12.03 5.86 4.99
N ALA A 138 -12.32 5.86 3.68
CA ALA A 138 -13.59 5.37 3.16
C ALA A 138 -13.79 3.88 3.50
N ALA A 139 -12.76 3.04 3.35
CA ALA A 139 -12.80 1.63 3.75
C ALA A 139 -13.07 1.47 5.26
N CYS A 140 -12.49 2.32 6.09
CA CYS A 140 -12.74 2.34 7.54
C CYS A 140 -14.17 2.79 7.88
N ALA A 141 -14.69 3.80 7.19
CA ALA A 141 -16.04 4.32 7.40
C ALA A 141 -17.11 3.27 7.06
N ILE A 142 -16.93 2.54 5.96
CA ILE A 142 -17.83 1.45 5.53
C ILE A 142 -17.91 0.36 6.62
N ASN A 143 -16.79 0.01 7.24
CA ASN A 143 -16.72 -1.07 8.22
C ASN A 143 -16.87 -0.62 9.69
N TRP A 144 -17.12 0.67 9.93
CA TRP A 144 -17.09 1.28 11.27
C TRP A 144 -18.04 0.61 12.27
N ARG A 145 -19.27 0.28 11.84
CA ARG A 145 -20.30 -0.29 12.73
C ARG A 145 -20.08 -1.77 13.03
N GLY A 146 -19.46 -2.51 12.12
CA GLY A 146 -19.29 -3.97 12.25
C GLY A 146 -17.95 -4.38 12.83
N GLN A 147 -16.87 -3.62 12.60
CA GLN A 147 -15.52 -4.10 12.85
C GLN A 147 -14.55 -2.97 13.25
N ARG A 148 -14.55 -2.65 14.55
CA ARG A 148 -13.67 -1.62 15.15
C ARG A 148 -12.18 -1.88 14.91
N LEU A 149 -11.78 -3.14 14.73
CA LEU A 149 -10.39 -3.52 14.44
C LEU A 149 -9.91 -2.91 13.11
N LEU A 150 -10.73 -2.90 12.06
CA LEU A 150 -10.35 -2.31 10.77
C LEU A 150 -10.15 -0.80 10.90
N SER A 151 -11.01 -0.11 11.66
CA SER A 151 -10.85 1.31 11.92
C SER A 151 -9.59 1.62 12.74
N LEU A 152 -9.25 0.77 13.70
CA LEU A 152 -8.01 0.91 14.48
C LEU A 152 -6.77 0.70 13.60
N LEU A 153 -6.76 -0.35 12.77
CA LEU A 153 -5.67 -0.59 11.82
C LEU A 153 -5.52 0.57 10.82
N GLY A 154 -6.64 1.09 10.30
CA GLY A 154 -6.62 2.27 9.45
C GLY A 154 -6.08 3.52 10.16
N ALA A 155 -6.46 3.75 11.42
CA ALA A 155 -5.92 4.86 12.20
C ALA A 155 -4.41 4.74 12.43
N VAL A 156 -3.91 3.54 12.77
CA VAL A 156 -2.48 3.25 12.90
C VAL A 156 -1.76 3.50 11.57
N ALA A 157 -2.31 3.02 10.45
CA ALA A 157 -1.77 3.25 9.13
C ALA A 157 -1.66 4.73 8.77
N ILE A 158 -2.72 5.50 8.97
CA ILE A 158 -2.75 6.93 8.62
C ILE A 158 -1.78 7.72 9.51
N THR A 159 -1.82 7.49 10.82
CA THR A 159 -0.95 8.21 11.77
C THR A 159 0.52 7.91 11.50
N SER A 160 0.88 6.65 11.31
CA SER A 160 2.25 6.23 11.03
C SER A 160 2.85 6.83 9.75
N VAL A 161 2.03 7.10 8.73
CA VAL A 161 2.47 7.66 7.45
C VAL A 161 2.43 9.19 7.44
N LEU A 162 1.38 9.81 8.01
CA LEU A 162 1.23 11.28 7.99
C LEU A 162 2.06 11.98 9.05
N LEU A 163 2.21 11.40 10.24
CA LEU A 163 2.88 12.07 11.35
C LEU A 163 4.36 12.39 11.06
N PRO A 164 5.19 11.46 10.54
CA PRO A 164 6.55 11.80 10.14
C PRO A 164 6.59 12.81 8.99
N ALA A 165 5.70 12.70 8.00
CA ALA A 165 5.60 13.65 6.89
C ALA A 165 5.28 15.08 7.37
N TRP A 166 4.37 15.21 8.33
CA TRP A 166 3.98 16.47 8.94
C TRP A 166 5.11 17.11 9.73
N PHE A 167 5.78 16.35 10.60
CA PHE A 167 6.87 16.87 11.43
C PHE A 167 8.16 17.14 10.66
N ALA A 168 8.46 16.34 9.64
CA ALA A 168 9.66 16.51 8.81
C ALA A 168 9.44 17.47 7.63
N THR A 169 8.22 17.99 7.41
CA THR A 169 7.84 18.77 6.22
C THR A 169 8.21 18.08 4.90
N GLN A 170 8.08 16.75 4.89
CA GLN A 170 8.39 15.90 3.73
C GLN A 170 7.12 15.25 3.20
N VAL A 171 7.20 14.75 1.97
CA VAL A 171 6.12 13.97 1.36
C VAL A 171 5.96 12.62 2.10
N PRO A 172 4.73 12.11 2.29
CA PRO A 172 4.51 10.78 2.82
C PRO A 172 5.32 9.72 2.07
N LEU A 173 5.83 8.71 2.80
CA LEU A 173 6.68 7.65 2.26
C LEU A 173 8.01 8.14 1.63
N SER A 174 8.45 9.37 1.92
CA SER A 174 9.78 9.88 1.52
C SER A 174 10.92 8.96 1.92
N ALA A 175 10.83 8.30 3.08
CA ALA A 175 11.81 7.34 3.56
C ALA A 175 12.00 6.11 2.63
N LEU A 176 11.10 5.85 1.68
CA LEU A 176 11.30 4.82 0.65
C LEU A 176 12.16 5.33 -0.52
N MET A 177 12.18 6.64 -0.75
CA MET A 177 13.02 7.27 -1.77
C MET A 177 14.41 7.57 -1.21
N ASP A 178 14.44 8.29 -0.10
CA ASP A 178 15.67 8.78 0.51
C ASP A 178 15.92 8.10 1.86
N VAL A 179 17.20 8.00 2.25
CA VAL A 179 17.59 7.44 3.54
C VAL A 179 17.16 8.40 4.65
N ASP A 180 16.13 8.05 5.42
CA ASP A 180 15.58 8.90 6.47
C ASP A 180 15.58 8.20 7.84
N PRO A 181 16.02 8.88 8.93
CA PRO A 181 15.96 8.32 10.29
C PRO A 181 14.54 7.93 10.74
N ASN A 182 13.51 8.56 10.18
CA ASN A 182 12.11 8.30 10.50
C ASN A 182 11.52 7.10 9.75
N ALA A 183 12.32 6.35 8.97
CA ALA A 183 11.86 5.15 8.27
C ALA A 183 11.15 4.11 9.18
N SER A 184 11.54 4.06 10.46
CA SER A 184 10.93 3.19 11.46
C SER A 184 9.44 3.45 11.67
N TRP A 185 8.97 4.68 11.43
CA TRP A 185 7.55 5.04 11.53
C TRP A 185 6.69 4.35 10.47
N LEU A 186 7.26 3.98 9.32
CA LEU A 186 6.50 3.30 8.27
C LEU A 186 6.14 1.85 8.64
N LEU A 187 6.88 1.23 9.56
CA LEU A 187 6.66 -0.16 9.98
C LEU A 187 5.26 -0.41 10.54
N PRO A 188 4.81 0.27 11.62
CA PRO A 188 3.47 0.04 12.16
C PRO A 188 2.39 0.31 11.11
N GLY A 189 2.63 1.24 10.19
CA GLY A 189 1.70 1.57 9.12
C GLY A 189 1.51 0.50 8.08
N LEU A 190 2.63 0.01 7.54
CA LEU A 190 2.63 -1.06 6.55
C LEU A 190 2.09 -2.35 7.16
N VAL A 191 2.47 -2.68 8.40
CA VAL A 191 1.92 -3.82 9.13
C VAL A 191 0.40 -3.69 9.26
N ALA A 192 -0.10 -2.52 9.70
CA ALA A 192 -1.53 -2.31 9.86
C ALA A 192 -2.30 -2.39 8.54
N LEU A 193 -1.77 -1.81 7.46
CA LEU A 193 -2.32 -1.93 6.11
C LEU A 193 -2.37 -3.36 5.62
N CYS A 194 -1.28 -4.12 5.78
CA CYS A 194 -1.23 -5.52 5.33
C CYS A 194 -2.22 -6.40 6.10
N LEU A 195 -2.32 -6.20 7.42
CA LEU A 195 -3.32 -6.89 8.25
C LEU A 195 -4.74 -6.51 7.81
N MET A 196 -5.00 -5.23 7.54
CA MET A 196 -6.30 -4.77 7.06
C MET A 196 -6.68 -5.40 5.72
N VAL A 197 -5.75 -5.42 4.74
CA VAL A 197 -5.94 -6.10 3.45
C VAL A 197 -6.20 -7.59 3.66
N GLY A 198 -5.44 -8.24 4.53
CA GLY A 198 -5.61 -9.66 4.85
C GLY A 198 -6.99 -9.98 5.43
N LEU A 199 -7.46 -9.17 6.38
CA LEU A 199 -8.78 -9.31 7.01
C LEU A 199 -9.91 -9.05 6.02
N LEU A 200 -9.77 -8.00 5.19
CA LEU A 200 -10.74 -7.68 4.15
C LEU A 200 -10.81 -8.77 3.05
N ALA A 201 -9.67 -9.37 2.69
CA ALA A 201 -9.63 -10.49 1.77
C ALA A 201 -10.32 -11.75 2.35
N GLU A 202 -10.12 -12.05 3.63
CA GLU A 202 -10.85 -13.13 4.31
C GLU A 202 -12.35 -12.86 4.38
N GLN A 203 -12.76 -11.62 4.60
CA GLN A 203 -14.18 -11.26 4.62
C GLN A 203 -14.82 -11.37 3.25
N ALA A 204 -14.13 -10.97 2.20
CA ALA A 204 -14.58 -11.18 0.83
C ALA A 204 -14.80 -12.68 0.56
N HIS A 205 -13.85 -13.52 0.95
CA HIS A 205 -13.98 -14.98 0.83
C HIS A 205 -15.13 -15.55 1.67
N ASN A 206 -15.28 -15.13 2.93
CA ASN A 206 -16.32 -15.65 3.82
C ASN A 206 -17.73 -15.24 3.38
N ARG A 207 -17.90 -14.02 2.84
CA ARG A 207 -19.18 -13.56 2.28
C ARG A 207 -19.63 -14.41 1.09
N GLU A 208 -18.68 -14.94 0.33
CA GLU A 208 -18.97 -15.80 -0.83
C GLU A 208 -19.34 -17.23 -0.44
N ASN A 209 -18.81 -17.72 0.68
CA ASN A 209 -19.08 -19.06 1.20
C ASN A 209 -20.21 -19.08 2.24
N ALA A 210 -20.79 -17.93 2.58
CA ALA A 210 -21.98 -17.88 3.42
C ALA A 210 -23.11 -18.59 2.65
N PRO A 211 -23.68 -19.68 3.19
CA PRO A 211 -24.80 -20.35 2.53
C PRO A 211 -25.94 -19.35 2.39
N ASP A 212 -26.57 -19.30 1.22
CA ASP A 212 -27.82 -18.56 1.00
C ASP A 212 -28.81 -19.01 2.08
N ALA A 213 -28.97 -18.21 3.13
CA ALA A 213 -29.94 -18.41 4.19
C ALA A 213 -31.35 -18.02 3.74
N ASP A 214 -31.61 -18.06 2.43
CA ASP A 214 -32.83 -17.58 1.76
C ASP A 214 -33.40 -18.60 0.77
N ASN A 215 -33.23 -19.89 1.06
CA ASN A 215 -34.01 -20.99 0.48
C ASN A 215 -34.93 -21.64 1.53
N ARG A 216 -35.42 -20.85 2.50
CA ARG A 216 -36.32 -21.34 3.54
C ARG A 216 -37.42 -20.33 3.87
N GLU A 217 -38.25 -19.95 2.92
CA GLU A 217 -39.69 -19.67 3.13
C GLU A 217 -40.41 -19.91 1.79
N GLU A 218 -40.56 -21.18 1.39
CA GLU A 218 -41.67 -21.65 0.54
C GLU A 218 -42.83 -22.08 1.44
#